data_AF-A0A9W3BJM9-F1
#
_entry.id   AF-A0A9W3BJM9-F1
#
_cell.length_a   1.000
_cell.length_b   1.000
_cell.length_c   1.000
_cell.angle_alpha   90.00
_cell.angle_beta   90.00
_cell.angle_gamma   90.00
#
_symmetry.space_group_name_H-M   'P 1'
#
loop_
_entity.id
_entity.type
_entity.pdbx_description
1 polymer ?
#
loop_
_entity_poly.entity_id
_entity_poly.type
_entity_poly.pdbx_seq_one_letter_code
_entity_poly.pdbx_strand_id
1 'polypeptide(L)'
;MSEEEQTVEAGGEEPVDANEAKRAMEEAKKARQEKQAAELAEYEEMRKSEKVKEEEEIRSLREKRIQRQKERVEEEKRLTELRAQEDARRKAEEEERRRKKQEEENKVKDERERKKREAEERLKPKGRNFKISKKSDSEKGGPELDTIMTKEELQKSKEQLEEEKRAILAQRIQPLVIDGLASDKLIEKAKELNDHIKRLEGDKYDLEQRFKRQQYDMIELAERARQMNKGKAKRGVTTVQVDESFDRLADKFTSAPPKIQLCSKYERHTDHRSYKERMVLFEDLAKEPPPPELIRVSKTVSQSPGAETAE
;
A
#
# COMPACT_ATOMS: atom_id res chain seq x y z
N MET A 1 -119.56 -7.16 54.69
CA MET A 1 -118.82 -6.99 55.97
C MET A 1 -118.30 -8.38 56.33
N SER A 2 -117.06 -8.78 56.15
CA SER A 2 -115.78 -8.10 55.85
C SER A 2 -114.80 -9.22 55.42
N GLU A 3 -114.23 -9.13 54.21
CA GLU A 3 -112.81 -8.79 53.91
C GLU A 3 -111.80 -9.93 54.15
N GLU A 4 -111.17 -10.34 53.04
CA GLU A 4 -110.01 -11.22 52.93
C GLU A 4 -108.76 -10.56 53.54
N GLU A 5 -107.89 -11.36 54.15
CA GLU A 5 -106.47 -11.01 54.22
C GLU A 5 -105.62 -12.29 54.12
N GLN A 6 -104.99 -12.48 52.95
CA GLN A 6 -103.88 -13.40 52.74
C GLN A 6 -102.61 -12.75 53.27
N THR A 7 -101.95 -13.36 54.26
CA THR A 7 -100.58 -13.03 54.62
C THR A 7 -99.63 -14.08 54.06
N VAL A 8 -98.84 -13.66 53.08
CA VAL A 8 -97.65 -14.36 52.58
C VAL A 8 -96.48 -13.81 53.38
N GLU A 9 -95.87 -14.62 54.25
CA GLU A 9 -94.61 -14.24 54.91
C GLU A 9 -93.42 -14.94 54.24
N ALA A 10 -92.51 -14.10 53.78
CA ALA A 10 -91.37 -14.39 52.94
C ALA A 10 -90.24 -15.10 53.70
N GLY A 11 -89.46 -15.89 52.95
CA GLY A 11 -88.26 -16.55 53.44
C GLY A 11 -87.24 -15.57 54.00
N GLY A 12 -86.71 -15.90 55.18
CA GLY A 12 -85.57 -15.21 55.77
C GLY A 12 -84.29 -15.57 55.03
N GLU A 13 -83.67 -14.57 54.41
CA GLU A 13 -82.24 -14.59 54.08
C GLU A 13 -81.48 -13.93 55.24
N GLU A 14 -80.59 -14.70 55.87
CA GLU A 14 -79.68 -14.22 56.90
C GLU A 14 -78.65 -13.22 56.31
N PRO A 15 -78.19 -12.22 57.07
CA PRO A 15 -77.25 -11.21 56.59
C PRO A 15 -75.85 -11.82 56.45
N VAL A 16 -75.42 -12.08 55.22
CA VAL A 16 -74.05 -12.53 54.92
C VAL A 16 -73.04 -11.45 55.31
N ASP A 17 -72.09 -11.83 56.15
CA ASP A 17 -71.14 -11.02 56.89
C ASP A 17 -70.30 -10.09 55.99
N ALA A 18 -70.46 -8.77 56.16
CA ALA A 18 -69.72 -7.73 55.44
C ALA A 18 -68.18 -7.80 55.63
N ASN A 19 -67.70 -8.61 56.58
CA ASN A 19 -66.29 -8.88 56.83
C ASN A 19 -65.69 -9.91 55.84
N GLU A 20 -66.48 -10.89 55.40
CA GLU A 20 -66.05 -11.94 54.47
C GLU A 20 -65.93 -11.40 53.03
N ALA A 21 -66.88 -10.57 52.60
CA ALA A 21 -66.84 -9.89 51.30
C ALA A 21 -65.63 -8.94 51.18
N LYS A 22 -65.23 -8.28 52.27
CA LYS A 22 -64.02 -7.43 52.30
C LYS A 22 -62.73 -8.24 52.19
N ARG A 23 -62.64 -9.39 52.86
CA ARG A 23 -61.49 -10.30 52.72
C ARG A 23 -61.38 -10.88 51.31
N ALA A 24 -62.49 -11.28 50.70
CA ALA A 24 -62.51 -11.78 49.32
C ALA A 24 -62.06 -10.70 48.31
N MET A 25 -62.47 -9.44 48.52
CA MET A 25 -62.03 -8.31 47.68
C MET A 25 -60.53 -8.01 47.85
N GLU A 26 -60.02 -8.07 49.09
CA GLU A 26 -58.60 -7.89 49.38
C GLU A 26 -57.74 -9.00 48.78
N GLU A 27 -58.19 -10.25 48.86
CA GLU A 27 -57.55 -11.41 48.24
C GLU A 27 -57.55 -11.31 46.71
N ALA A 28 -58.67 -10.89 46.09
CA ALA A 28 -58.72 -10.65 44.65
C ALA A 28 -57.78 -9.51 44.21
N LYS A 29 -57.64 -8.45 45.02
CA LYS A 29 -56.69 -7.36 44.77
C LYS A 29 -55.24 -7.84 44.90
N LYS A 30 -54.94 -8.66 45.91
CA LYS A 30 -53.62 -9.25 46.12
C LYS A 30 -53.27 -10.23 44.99
N ALA A 31 -54.19 -11.10 44.58
CA ALA A 31 -54.01 -12.00 43.44
C ALA A 31 -53.79 -11.24 42.12
N ARG A 32 -54.45 -10.08 41.92
CA ARG A 32 -54.19 -9.22 40.76
C ARG A 32 -52.79 -8.59 40.81
N GLN A 33 -52.35 -8.14 41.99
CA GLN A 33 -51.01 -7.59 42.18
C GLN A 33 -49.92 -8.67 41.98
N GLU A 34 -50.16 -9.89 42.47
CA GLU A 34 -49.25 -11.01 42.31
C GLU A 34 -49.13 -11.44 40.84
N LYS A 35 -50.25 -11.47 40.09
CA LYS A 35 -50.22 -11.70 38.63
C LYS A 35 -49.41 -10.62 37.89
N GLN A 36 -49.60 -9.35 38.23
CA GLN A 36 -48.83 -8.25 37.65
C GLN A 36 -47.34 -8.34 38.01
N ALA A 37 -47.02 -8.71 39.25
CA ALA A 37 -45.64 -8.90 39.69
C ALA A 37 -44.98 -10.10 38.99
N ALA A 38 -45.72 -11.20 38.79
CA ALA A 38 -45.24 -12.37 38.05
C ALA A 38 -44.98 -12.05 36.57
N GLU A 39 -45.88 -11.30 35.93
CA GLU A 39 -45.71 -10.86 34.53
C GLU A 39 -44.50 -9.93 34.38
N LEU A 40 -44.28 -9.01 35.33
CA LEU A 40 -43.09 -8.16 35.35
C LEU A 40 -41.81 -8.96 35.58
N ALA A 41 -41.82 -9.95 36.48
CA ALA A 41 -40.68 -10.81 36.73
C ALA A 41 -40.32 -11.67 35.50
N GLU A 42 -41.32 -12.22 34.80
CA GLU A 42 -41.11 -12.96 33.56
C GLU A 42 -40.52 -12.06 32.46
N TYR A 43 -41.01 -10.83 32.32
CA TYR A 43 -40.47 -9.84 31.40
C TYR A 43 -39.01 -9.47 31.73
N GLU A 44 -38.67 -9.32 33.01
CA GLU A 44 -37.30 -9.08 33.45
C GLU A 44 -36.36 -10.24 33.15
N GLU A 45 -36.80 -11.49 33.37
CA GLU A 45 -36.01 -12.67 33.05
C GLU A 45 -35.82 -12.83 31.54
N MET A 46 -36.85 -12.55 30.73
CA MET A 46 -36.73 -12.52 29.27
C MET A 46 -35.69 -11.49 28.82
N ARG A 47 -35.75 -10.26 29.35
CA ARG A 47 -34.76 -9.19 29.07
C ARG A 47 -33.35 -9.56 29.52
N LYS A 48 -33.18 -10.25 30.65
CA LYS A 48 -31.87 -10.74 31.09
C LYS A 48 -31.34 -11.80 30.11
N SER A 49 -32.19 -12.73 29.69
CA SER A 49 -31.81 -13.79 28.75
C SER A 49 -31.40 -13.23 27.38
N GLU A 50 -32.09 -12.19 26.90
CA GLU A 50 -31.74 -11.49 25.65
C GLU A 50 -30.38 -10.82 25.75
N LYS A 51 -30.11 -10.09 26.84
CA LYS A 51 -28.82 -9.46 27.08
C LYS A 51 -27.69 -10.47 27.16
N VAL A 52 -27.90 -11.60 27.84
CA VAL A 52 -26.88 -12.66 27.94
C VAL A 52 -26.59 -13.25 26.56
N LYS A 53 -27.61 -13.54 25.74
CA LYS A 53 -27.41 -14.03 24.37
C LYS A 53 -26.65 -13.04 23.50
N GLU A 54 -26.99 -11.75 23.58
CA GLU A 54 -26.30 -10.69 22.84
C GLU A 54 -24.84 -10.54 23.31
N GLU A 55 -24.59 -10.58 24.62
CA GLU A 55 -23.23 -10.54 25.18
C GLU A 55 -22.39 -11.76 24.77
N GLU A 56 -22.98 -12.96 24.75
CA GLU A 56 -22.34 -14.19 24.28
C GLU A 56 -22.02 -14.12 22.78
N GLU A 57 -22.94 -13.60 21.96
CA GLU A 57 -22.70 -13.40 20.54
C GLU A 57 -21.55 -12.41 20.31
N ILE A 58 -21.57 -11.27 21.00
CA ILE A 58 -20.48 -10.27 20.96
C ILE A 58 -19.15 -10.90 21.40
N ARG A 59 -19.15 -11.71 22.46
CA ARG A 59 -17.95 -12.39 22.95
C ARG A 59 -17.42 -13.38 21.91
N SER A 60 -18.28 -14.19 21.30
CA SER A 60 -17.91 -15.13 20.23
C SER A 60 -17.33 -14.42 18.98
N LEU A 61 -17.89 -13.27 18.62
CA LEU A 61 -17.41 -12.45 17.50
C LEU A 61 -16.04 -11.84 17.81
N ARG A 62 -15.83 -11.37 19.05
CA ARG A 62 -14.52 -10.88 19.51
C ARG A 62 -13.47 -11.99 19.50
N GLU A 63 -13.80 -13.17 19.99
CA GLU A 63 -12.91 -14.34 19.96
C GLU A 63 -12.54 -14.73 18.53
N LYS A 64 -13.52 -14.82 17.60
CA LYS A 64 -13.26 -15.06 16.17
C LYS A 64 -12.37 -13.99 15.53
N ARG A 65 -12.48 -12.73 15.97
CA ARG A 65 -11.62 -11.64 15.48
C ARG A 65 -10.19 -11.79 16.00
N ILE A 66 -10.03 -12.13 17.28
CA ILE A 66 -8.72 -12.40 17.89
C ILE A 66 -8.07 -13.62 17.25
N GLN A 67 -8.84 -14.67 16.98
CA GLN A 67 -8.33 -15.89 16.34
C GLN A 67 -7.82 -15.60 14.92
N ARG A 68 -8.61 -14.91 14.09
CA ARG A 68 -8.15 -14.46 12.76
C ARG A 68 -6.95 -13.52 12.82
N GLN A 69 -6.80 -12.75 13.89
CA GLN A 69 -5.62 -11.90 14.08
C GLN A 69 -4.40 -12.74 14.46
N LYS A 70 -4.54 -13.74 15.33
CA LYS A 70 -3.47 -14.68 15.68
C LYS A 70 -3.01 -15.48 14.47
N GLU A 71 -3.93 -16.03 13.69
CA GLU A 71 -3.62 -16.76 12.45
C GLU A 71 -2.83 -15.89 11.47
N ARG A 72 -3.25 -14.64 11.25
CA ARG A 72 -2.51 -13.69 10.39
C ARG A 72 -1.12 -13.38 10.91
N VAL A 73 -0.95 -13.23 12.23
CA VAL A 73 0.36 -12.99 12.85
C VAL A 73 1.25 -14.23 12.75
N GLU A 74 0.69 -15.43 12.87
CA GLU A 74 1.42 -16.70 12.71
C GLU A 74 1.85 -16.94 11.26
N GLU A 75 0.97 -16.67 10.29
CA GLU A 75 1.31 -16.71 8.87
C GLU A 75 2.39 -15.69 8.50
N GLU A 76 2.27 -14.46 9.00
CA GLU A 76 3.28 -13.42 8.80
C GLU A 76 4.63 -13.84 9.40
N LYS A 77 4.64 -14.37 10.62
CA LYS A 77 5.85 -14.91 11.26
C LYS A 77 6.48 -16.02 10.41
N ARG A 78 5.70 -17.01 9.96
CA ARG A 78 6.20 -18.08 9.09
C ARG A 78 6.79 -17.54 7.79
N LEU A 79 6.15 -16.55 7.17
CA LEU A 79 6.64 -15.94 5.93
C LEU A 79 7.93 -15.15 6.18
N THR A 80 8.02 -14.43 7.31
CA THR A 80 9.25 -13.72 7.69
C THR A 80 10.41 -14.66 8.01
N GLU A 81 10.14 -15.80 8.65
CA GLU A 81 11.13 -16.84 8.92
C GLU A 81 11.63 -17.47 7.62
N LEU A 82 10.72 -17.79 6.69
CA LEU A 82 11.09 -18.34 5.38
C LEU A 82 11.96 -17.35 4.58
N ARG A 83 11.59 -16.07 4.57
CA ARG A 83 12.35 -15.01 3.91
C ARG A 83 13.72 -14.80 4.57
N ALA A 84 13.79 -14.83 5.90
CA ALA A 84 15.04 -14.74 6.63
C ALA A 84 15.97 -15.94 6.35
N GLN A 85 15.42 -17.15 6.22
CA GLN A 85 16.19 -18.33 5.81
C GLN A 85 16.68 -18.23 4.37
N GLU A 86 15.88 -17.75 3.43
CA GLU A 86 16.30 -17.53 2.04
C GLU A 86 17.40 -16.47 1.95
N ASP A 87 17.25 -15.34 2.64
CA ASP A 87 18.24 -14.27 2.69
C ASP A 87 19.55 -14.74 3.37
N ALA A 88 19.45 -15.58 4.42
CA ALA A 88 20.61 -16.20 5.05
C ALA A 88 21.32 -17.18 4.11
N ARG A 89 20.57 -17.98 3.33
CA ARG A 89 21.13 -18.90 2.33
C ARG A 89 21.84 -18.14 1.21
N ARG A 90 21.24 -17.05 0.72
CA ARG A 90 21.85 -16.18 -0.31
C ARG A 90 23.13 -15.53 0.20
N LYS A 91 23.15 -15.03 1.44
CA LYS A 91 24.36 -14.46 2.05
C LYS A 91 25.46 -15.50 2.24
N ALA A 92 25.13 -16.71 2.68
CA ALA A 92 26.09 -17.79 2.82
C ALA A 92 26.71 -18.20 1.47
N GLU A 93 25.90 -18.28 0.41
CA GLU A 93 26.37 -18.57 -0.96
C GLU A 93 27.26 -17.45 -1.52
N GLU A 94 26.92 -16.18 -1.26
CA GLU A 94 27.76 -15.03 -1.65
C GLU A 94 29.09 -15.00 -0.88
N GLU A 95 29.09 -15.31 0.41
CA GLU A 95 30.32 -15.42 1.21
C GLU A 95 31.19 -16.60 0.75
N GLU A 96 30.60 -17.75 0.42
CA GLU A 96 31.33 -18.90 -0.12
C GLU A 96 31.93 -18.57 -1.50
N ARG A 97 31.17 -17.92 -2.39
CA ARG A 97 31.66 -17.46 -3.69
C ARG A 97 32.77 -16.43 -3.55
N ARG A 98 32.64 -15.50 -2.60
CA ARG A 98 33.68 -14.51 -2.29
C ARG A 98 34.95 -15.18 -1.75
N ARG A 99 34.81 -16.17 -0.88
CA ARG A 99 35.94 -16.95 -0.34
C ARG A 99 36.64 -17.75 -1.44
N LYS A 100 35.90 -18.44 -2.31
CA LYS A 100 36.48 -19.15 -3.47
C LYS A 100 37.25 -18.21 -4.41
N LYS A 101 36.69 -17.03 -4.68
CA LYS A 101 37.37 -16.01 -5.50
C LYS A 101 38.65 -15.50 -4.85
N GLN A 102 38.67 -15.30 -3.53
CA GLN A 102 39.88 -14.90 -2.79
C GLN A 102 40.94 -16.01 -2.77
N GLU A 103 40.53 -17.27 -2.59
CA GLU A 103 41.45 -18.42 -2.64
C GLU A 103 42.05 -18.61 -4.04
N GLU A 104 41.26 -18.43 -5.11
CA GLU A 104 41.74 -18.47 -6.50
C GLU A 104 42.67 -17.30 -6.83
N GLU A 105 42.31 -16.07 -6.41
CA GLU A 105 43.14 -14.89 -6.62
C GLU A 105 44.49 -14.99 -5.88
N ASN A 106 44.49 -15.57 -4.68
CA ASN A 106 45.72 -15.84 -3.92
C ASN A 106 46.58 -16.91 -4.62
N LYS A 107 45.99 -18.01 -5.12
CA LYS A 107 46.74 -19.02 -5.91
C LYS A 107 47.36 -18.42 -7.17
N VAL A 108 46.63 -17.56 -7.90
CA VAL A 108 47.14 -16.87 -9.09
C VAL A 108 48.26 -15.89 -8.73
N LYS A 109 48.15 -15.18 -7.60
CA LYS A 109 49.23 -14.32 -7.09
C LYS A 109 50.47 -15.14 -6.73
N ASP A 110 50.32 -16.24 -6.01
CA ASP A 110 51.41 -17.12 -5.63
C ASP A 110 52.10 -17.74 -6.86
N GLU A 111 51.35 -18.16 -7.87
CA GLU A 111 51.90 -18.68 -9.12
C GLU A 111 52.63 -17.58 -9.92
N ARG A 112 52.08 -16.36 -9.95
CA ARG A 112 52.71 -15.20 -10.60
C ARG A 112 53.98 -14.76 -9.88
N GLU A 113 53.99 -14.79 -8.55
CA GLU A 113 55.19 -14.50 -7.74
C GLU A 113 56.24 -15.59 -7.90
N ARG A 114 55.86 -16.87 -7.93
CA ARG A 114 56.79 -17.98 -8.22
C ARG A 114 57.40 -17.83 -9.61
N LYS A 115 56.59 -17.55 -10.63
CA LYS A 115 57.06 -17.35 -12.01
C LYS A 115 57.92 -16.10 -12.17
N LYS A 116 57.62 -15.03 -11.41
CA LYS A 116 58.45 -13.82 -11.34
C LYS A 116 59.78 -14.09 -10.64
N ARG A 117 59.79 -14.85 -9.55
CA ARG A 117 61.00 -15.24 -8.81
C ARG A 117 61.90 -16.14 -9.65
N GLU A 118 61.33 -17.08 -10.40
CA GLU A 118 62.06 -17.94 -11.34
C GLU A 118 62.64 -17.14 -12.51
N ALA A 119 61.86 -16.19 -13.06
CA ALA A 119 62.35 -15.28 -14.09
C ALA A 119 63.46 -14.36 -13.55
N GLU A 120 63.34 -13.84 -12.32
CA GLU A 120 64.36 -13.00 -11.67
C GLU A 120 65.64 -13.78 -11.36
N GLU A 121 65.53 -15.05 -11.00
CA GLU A 121 66.69 -15.95 -10.83
C GLU A 121 67.37 -16.25 -12.18
N ARG A 122 66.60 -16.38 -13.26
CA ARG A 122 67.09 -16.58 -14.64
C ARG A 122 67.64 -15.30 -15.28
N LEU A 123 67.20 -14.13 -14.83
CA LEU A 123 67.65 -12.82 -15.32
C LEU A 123 68.75 -12.18 -14.47
N LYS A 124 69.25 -12.83 -13.41
CA LYS A 124 70.40 -12.32 -12.63
C LYS A 124 71.60 -12.07 -13.54
N PRO A 125 71.94 -10.81 -13.87
CA PRO A 125 73.11 -10.50 -14.65
C PRO A 125 74.31 -10.43 -13.71
N LYS A 126 75.40 -11.12 -14.05
CA LYS A 126 76.74 -10.75 -13.54
C LYS A 126 77.01 -9.31 -13.98
N GLY A 127 77.01 -8.41 -13.00
CA GLY A 127 77.60 -7.08 -12.97
C GLY A 127 77.58 -6.20 -14.22
N ARG A 128 76.93 -5.04 -14.13
CA ARG A 128 77.53 -3.77 -14.60
C ARG A 128 76.77 -2.56 -14.08
N ASN A 129 77.52 -1.68 -13.42
CA ASN A 129 77.10 -0.35 -12.98
C ASN A 129 76.80 0.56 -14.18
N PHE A 130 75.57 1.03 -14.33
CA PHE A 130 75.29 2.31 -14.97
C PHE A 130 74.15 3.04 -14.23
N LYS A 131 74.40 4.29 -13.86
CA LYS A 131 73.43 5.21 -13.25
C LYS A 131 72.53 5.76 -14.38
N ILE A 132 71.24 5.46 -14.30
CA ILE A 132 70.20 6.09 -15.13
C ILE A 132 69.43 7.06 -14.25
N SER A 133 69.41 8.32 -14.68
CA SER A 133 68.66 9.43 -14.10
C SER A 133 67.15 9.22 -14.27
N LYS A 134 66.39 9.48 -13.22
CA LYS A 134 64.91 9.51 -13.24
C LYS A 134 64.41 10.70 -14.06
N LYS A 135 63.51 10.45 -15.00
CA LYS A 135 62.57 11.43 -15.57
C LYS A 135 61.15 10.88 -15.55
N SER A 136 60.28 11.73 -14.99
CA SER A 136 58.84 11.96 -15.14
C SER A 136 57.93 11.03 -15.95
N ASP A 137 56.68 11.01 -15.47
CA ASP A 137 55.40 10.75 -16.14
C ASP A 137 55.03 9.31 -16.50
N SER A 138 54.08 8.78 -15.73
CA SER A 138 52.99 7.97 -16.28
C SER A 138 51.80 8.04 -15.33
N GLU A 139 50.78 8.80 -15.76
CA GLU A 139 49.41 8.78 -15.27
C GLU A 139 48.91 7.33 -15.19
N LYS A 140 48.54 6.89 -13.98
CA LYS A 140 47.66 5.74 -13.80
C LYS A 140 46.24 6.27 -13.66
N GLY A 141 45.59 6.50 -14.80
CA GLY A 141 44.14 6.42 -14.90
C GLY A 141 43.72 4.99 -14.62
N GLY A 142 43.29 4.72 -13.38
CA GLY A 142 42.55 3.50 -13.07
C GLY A 142 41.13 3.63 -13.65
N PRO A 143 40.50 2.52 -14.08
CA PRO A 143 39.11 2.56 -14.47
C PRO A 143 38.29 2.86 -13.21
N GLU A 144 37.81 4.08 -13.10
CA GLU A 144 36.75 4.40 -12.16
C GLU A 144 35.55 3.55 -12.56
N LEU A 145 35.24 2.62 -11.68
CA LEU A 145 34.15 1.69 -11.76
C LEU A 145 32.86 2.49 -11.99
N ASP A 146 32.30 2.35 -13.18
CA ASP A 146 31.02 2.88 -13.65
C ASP A 146 29.85 2.27 -12.85
N THR A 147 29.87 2.51 -11.53
CA THR A 147 28.91 2.04 -10.52
C THR A 147 27.97 3.17 -10.12
N ILE A 148 27.64 4.00 -11.09
CA ILE A 148 26.48 4.87 -11.04
C ILE A 148 25.58 4.50 -12.23
N MET A 149 25.24 3.21 -12.33
CA MET A 149 23.93 2.84 -12.86
C MET A 149 22.94 3.51 -11.91
N THR A 150 22.37 4.61 -12.39
CA THR A 150 21.45 5.43 -11.61
C THR A 150 20.30 4.54 -11.17
N LYS A 151 19.84 4.76 -9.94
CA LYS A 151 18.68 4.11 -9.32
C LYS A 151 17.42 4.09 -10.20
N GLU A 152 17.41 4.89 -11.26
CA GLU A 152 16.39 5.01 -12.30
C GLU A 152 16.34 3.80 -13.25
N GLU A 153 17.44 3.06 -13.47
CA GLU A 153 17.42 1.82 -14.28
C GLU A 153 16.94 0.58 -13.50
N LEU A 154 16.91 0.65 -12.16
CA LEU A 154 16.43 -0.41 -11.28
C LEU A 154 14.95 -0.29 -10.91
N GLN A 155 14.34 0.87 -11.16
CA GLN A 155 12.91 1.10 -11.00
C GLN A 155 12.29 1.03 -12.38
N LYS A 156 11.45 0.02 -12.62
CA LYS A 156 10.61 -0.07 -13.82
C LYS A 156 10.03 1.32 -14.11
N SER A 157 10.19 1.80 -15.34
CA SER A 157 9.67 3.12 -15.73
C SER A 157 8.21 3.23 -15.34
N LYS A 158 7.74 4.43 -14.99
CA LYS A 158 6.33 4.67 -14.64
C LYS A 158 5.39 4.12 -15.71
N GLU A 159 5.76 4.26 -16.98
CA GLU A 159 5.04 3.72 -18.13
C GLU A 159 5.01 2.19 -18.12
N GLN A 160 6.15 1.53 -17.87
CA GLN A 160 6.22 0.07 -17.75
C GLN A 160 5.38 -0.45 -16.57
N LEU A 161 5.34 0.28 -15.45
CA LEU A 161 4.51 -0.11 -14.30
C LEU A 161 3.00 0.02 -14.60
N GLU A 162 2.60 1.05 -15.35
CA GLU A 162 1.22 1.25 -15.80
C GLU A 162 0.79 0.19 -16.82
N GLU A 163 1.68 -0.19 -17.74
CA GLU A 163 1.47 -1.29 -18.68
C GLU A 163 1.34 -2.65 -17.98
N GLU A 164 2.24 -2.97 -17.04
CA GLU A 164 2.16 -4.17 -16.22
C GLU A 164 0.86 -4.20 -15.42
N LYS A 165 0.47 -3.07 -14.81
CA LYS A 165 -0.81 -2.96 -14.09
C LYS A 165 -1.98 -3.20 -15.03
N ARG A 166 -1.98 -2.62 -16.24
CA ARG A 166 -3.04 -2.81 -17.24
C ARG A 166 -3.11 -4.28 -17.69
N ALA A 167 -1.97 -4.92 -17.91
CA ALA A 167 -1.89 -6.34 -18.27
C ALA A 167 -2.44 -7.25 -17.15
N ILE A 168 -2.04 -7.00 -15.90
CA ILE A 168 -2.53 -7.74 -14.73
C ILE A 168 -4.04 -7.56 -14.56
N LEU A 169 -4.55 -6.33 -14.73
CA LEU A 169 -5.98 -6.05 -14.64
C LEU A 169 -6.75 -6.73 -15.78
N ALA A 170 -6.23 -6.75 -17.00
CA ALA A 170 -6.85 -7.46 -18.11
C ALA A 170 -6.87 -8.98 -17.89
N GLN A 171 -5.82 -9.55 -17.26
CA GLN A 171 -5.79 -10.97 -16.91
C GLN A 171 -6.79 -11.31 -15.79
N ARG A 172 -6.94 -10.42 -14.80
CA ARG A 172 -7.82 -10.64 -13.64
C ARG A 172 -9.29 -10.36 -13.96
N ILE A 173 -9.57 -9.35 -14.77
CA ILE A 173 -10.92 -8.96 -15.19
C ILE A 173 -11.21 -9.69 -16.51
N GLN A 174 -11.77 -10.88 -16.37
CA GLN A 174 -12.21 -11.65 -17.54
C GLN A 174 -13.38 -10.93 -18.23
N PRO A 175 -13.36 -10.77 -19.56
CA PRO A 175 -14.47 -10.20 -20.31
C PRO A 175 -15.76 -10.98 -20.06
N LEU A 176 -16.86 -10.27 -19.79
CA LEU A 176 -18.16 -10.87 -19.54
C LEU A 176 -18.78 -11.34 -20.85
N VAL A 177 -18.94 -12.66 -20.99
CA VAL A 177 -19.70 -13.27 -22.09
C VAL A 177 -21.12 -13.51 -21.61
N ILE A 178 -22.06 -12.66 -22.03
CA ILE A 178 -23.49 -12.73 -21.67
C ILE A 178 -24.40 -13.15 -22.83
N ASP A 179 -23.88 -13.16 -24.06
CA ASP A 179 -24.67 -13.42 -25.27
C ASP A 179 -25.10 -14.89 -25.35
N GLY A 180 -26.41 -15.12 -25.52
CA GLY A 180 -26.99 -16.46 -25.66
C GLY A 180 -27.22 -17.22 -24.34
N LEU A 181 -27.02 -16.60 -23.18
CA LEU A 181 -27.32 -17.20 -21.87
C LEU A 181 -28.81 -17.14 -21.54
N ALA A 182 -29.35 -18.25 -21.02
CA ALA A 182 -30.72 -18.32 -20.50
C ALA A 182 -30.85 -17.56 -19.15
N SER A 183 -32.08 -17.18 -18.78
CA SER A 183 -32.38 -16.40 -17.57
C SER A 183 -31.74 -16.95 -16.30
N ASP A 184 -31.81 -18.26 -16.11
CA ASP A 184 -31.35 -18.91 -14.88
C ASP A 184 -29.83 -18.83 -14.75
N LYS A 185 -29.11 -19.00 -15.87
CA LYS A 185 -27.65 -18.88 -15.93
C LYS A 185 -27.18 -17.43 -15.74
N LEU A 186 -27.96 -16.45 -16.19
CA LEU A 186 -27.68 -15.03 -15.95
C LEU A 186 -27.78 -14.70 -14.45
N ILE A 187 -28.77 -15.27 -13.75
CA ILE A 187 -28.94 -15.10 -12.30
C ILE A 187 -27.77 -15.73 -11.53
N GLU A 188 -27.35 -16.93 -11.92
CA GLU A 188 -26.16 -17.58 -11.33
C GLU A 188 -24.89 -16.74 -11.54
N LYS A 189 -24.65 -16.27 -12.77
CA LYS A 189 -23.52 -15.39 -13.07
C LYS A 189 -23.55 -14.09 -12.27
N ALA A 190 -24.71 -13.48 -12.10
CA ALA A 190 -24.84 -12.28 -11.28
C ALA A 190 -24.50 -12.54 -9.80
N LYS A 191 -24.91 -13.70 -9.25
CA LYS A 191 -24.54 -14.10 -7.87
C LYS A 191 -23.03 -14.34 -7.74
N GLU A 192 -22.43 -15.06 -8.69
CA GLU A 192 -20.98 -15.30 -8.71
C GLU A 192 -20.18 -13.99 -8.73
N LEU A 193 -20.56 -13.04 -9.59
CA LEU A 193 -19.91 -11.73 -9.68
C LEU A 193 -20.09 -10.93 -8.39
N ASN A 194 -21.27 -10.95 -7.79
CA ASN A 194 -21.54 -10.29 -6.53
C ASN A 194 -20.64 -10.83 -5.41
N ASP A 195 -20.55 -12.15 -5.27
CA ASP A 195 -19.68 -12.76 -4.25
C ASP A 195 -18.19 -12.58 -4.55
N HIS A 196 -17.81 -12.43 -5.83
CA HIS A 196 -16.47 -12.02 -6.21
C HIS A 196 -16.16 -10.58 -5.79
N ILE A 197 -17.07 -9.63 -6.06
CA ILE A 197 -16.94 -8.22 -5.68
C ILE A 197 -16.83 -8.07 -4.16
N LYS A 198 -17.68 -8.75 -3.39
CA LYS A 198 -17.62 -8.73 -1.91
C LYS A 198 -16.24 -9.14 -1.38
N ARG A 199 -15.63 -10.18 -1.96
CA ARG A 199 -14.27 -10.62 -1.57
C ARG A 199 -13.23 -9.57 -1.91
N LEU A 200 -13.28 -9.00 -3.12
CA LEU A 200 -12.36 -7.93 -3.55
C LEU A 200 -12.46 -6.67 -2.68
N GLU A 201 -13.67 -6.29 -2.25
CA GLU A 201 -13.86 -5.17 -1.31
C GLU A 201 -13.24 -5.45 0.06
N GLY A 202 -13.34 -6.70 0.55
CA GLY A 202 -12.65 -7.13 1.76
C GLY A 202 -11.12 -7.03 1.64
N ASP A 203 -10.57 -7.56 0.54
CA ASP A 203 -9.12 -7.50 0.26
C ASP A 203 -8.63 -6.04 0.16
N LYS A 204 -9.40 -5.19 -0.52
CA LYS A 204 -9.12 -3.75 -0.65
C LYS A 204 -9.07 -3.08 0.72
N TYR A 205 -10.05 -3.33 1.59
CA TYR A 205 -10.06 -2.79 2.94
C TYR A 205 -8.81 -3.20 3.72
N ASP A 206 -8.45 -4.48 3.70
CA ASP A 206 -7.27 -4.98 4.42
C ASP A 206 -5.96 -4.35 3.87
N LEU A 207 -5.85 -4.17 2.55
CA LEU A 207 -4.72 -3.50 1.92
C LEU A 207 -4.66 -2.00 2.27
N GLU A 208 -5.80 -1.30 2.30
CA GLU A 208 -5.86 0.11 2.70
C GLU A 208 -5.45 0.29 4.17
N GLN A 209 -5.87 -0.60 5.07
CA GLN A 209 -5.44 -0.55 6.47
C GLN A 209 -3.93 -0.79 6.62
N ARG A 210 -3.38 -1.77 5.88
CA ARG A 210 -1.92 -2.01 5.83
C ARG A 210 -1.18 -0.79 5.29
N PHE A 211 -1.69 -0.17 4.23
CA PHE A 211 -1.10 1.03 3.63
C PHE A 211 -1.09 2.21 4.61
N LYS A 212 -2.20 2.46 5.32
CA LYS A 212 -2.26 3.50 6.37
C LYS A 212 -1.23 3.26 7.48
N ARG A 213 -1.07 2.02 7.91
CA ARG A 213 -0.06 1.64 8.91
C ARG A 213 1.37 1.88 8.39
N GLN A 214 1.66 1.46 7.17
CA GLN A 214 2.97 1.72 6.54
C GLN A 214 3.25 3.21 6.39
N GLN A 215 2.24 4.02 6.04
CA GLN A 215 2.38 5.47 5.98
C GLN A 215 2.70 6.07 7.35
N TYR A 216 2.03 5.61 8.41
CA TYR A 216 2.33 6.02 9.77
C TYR A 216 3.77 5.68 10.15
N ASP A 217 4.20 4.42 9.94
CA ASP A 217 5.55 3.96 10.24
C ASP A 217 6.60 4.77 9.45
N MET A 218 6.32 5.09 8.18
CA MET A 218 7.19 5.90 7.33
C MET A 218 7.34 7.34 7.88
N ILE A 219 6.23 7.95 8.35
CA ILE A 219 6.25 9.28 8.95
C ILE A 219 7.07 9.28 10.24
N GLU A 220 6.89 8.28 11.11
CA GLU A 220 7.63 8.14 12.36
C GLU A 220 9.14 7.96 12.10
N LEU A 221 9.50 7.08 11.15
CA LEU A 221 10.89 6.88 10.74
C LEU A 221 11.51 8.17 10.17
N ALA A 222 10.77 8.91 9.35
CA ALA A 222 11.22 10.18 8.80
C ALA A 222 11.39 11.26 9.89
N GLU A 223 10.55 11.26 10.91
CA GLU A 223 10.71 12.14 12.08
C GLU A 223 11.91 11.76 12.94
N ARG A 224 12.08 10.47 13.24
CA ARG A 224 13.24 9.95 13.98
C ARG A 224 14.55 10.25 13.26
N ALA A 225 14.59 10.07 11.94
CA ALA A 225 15.75 10.44 11.12
C ALA A 225 16.05 11.94 11.20
N ARG A 226 15.03 12.80 11.16
CA ARG A 226 15.18 14.25 11.34
C ARG A 226 15.74 14.60 12.73
N GLN A 227 15.25 13.97 13.79
CA GLN A 227 15.76 14.18 15.15
C GLN A 227 17.23 13.75 15.30
N MET A 228 17.59 12.58 14.77
CA MET A 228 18.98 12.10 14.75
C MET A 228 19.90 13.04 13.96
N ASN A 229 19.43 13.56 12.83
CA ASN A 229 20.22 14.47 11.99
C ASN A 229 20.32 15.88 12.60
N LYS A 230 19.33 16.32 13.38
CA LYS A 230 19.39 17.61 14.10
C LYS A 230 20.49 17.64 15.16
N GLY A 231 20.79 16.51 15.79
CA GLY A 231 21.95 16.36 16.70
C GLY A 231 23.30 16.35 15.97
N LYS A 232 23.34 15.92 14.71
CA LYS A 232 24.55 15.86 13.86
C LYS A 232 24.81 17.16 13.08
N ALA A 233 23.78 17.99 12.88
CA ALA A 233 23.83 19.24 12.12
C ALA A 233 24.57 20.41 12.83
N LYS A 234 25.29 20.17 13.93
CA LYS A 234 26.38 21.08 14.36
C LYS A 234 27.60 21.05 13.42
N ARG A 235 27.61 20.17 12.41
CA ARG A 235 28.55 20.23 11.29
C ARG A 235 27.80 20.15 9.95
N GLY A 236 27.31 21.29 9.47
CA GLY A 236 27.24 21.64 8.04
C GLY A 236 26.72 20.64 7.01
N VAL A 237 25.71 19.81 7.30
CA VAL A 237 25.06 18.97 6.28
C VAL A 237 23.64 19.45 6.02
N THR A 238 23.39 19.72 4.74
CA THR A 238 22.16 20.21 4.12
C THR A 238 20.94 19.43 4.59
N THR A 239 19.89 20.17 4.96
CA THR A 239 18.60 19.65 5.36
C THR A 239 18.04 18.71 4.30
N VAL A 240 17.76 17.46 4.68
CA VAL A 240 16.99 16.51 3.86
C VAL A 240 15.64 17.13 3.57
N GLN A 241 15.44 17.55 2.32
CA GLN A 241 14.17 18.08 1.83
C GLN A 241 13.15 16.94 1.87
N VAL A 242 12.23 17.01 2.82
CA VAL A 242 11.00 16.24 2.76
C VAL A 242 10.09 16.95 1.79
N ASP A 243 9.57 16.19 0.82
CA ASP A 243 8.75 16.61 -0.29
C ASP A 243 7.85 17.82 0.07
N GLU A 244 8.15 18.98 -0.53
CA GLU A 244 7.46 20.26 -0.31
C GLU A 244 6.01 20.26 -0.81
N SER A 245 5.52 19.12 -1.32
CA SER A 245 4.14 18.87 -1.70
C SER A 245 3.17 18.90 -0.50
N PHE A 246 3.67 18.72 0.73
CA PHE A 246 2.85 18.80 1.94
C PHE A 246 2.78 20.24 2.47
N ASP A 247 1.81 21.02 1.98
CA ASP A 247 1.57 22.39 2.44
C ASP A 247 0.97 22.40 3.87
N ARG A 248 1.84 22.39 4.88
CA ARG A 248 1.49 22.47 6.31
C ARG A 248 0.60 23.66 6.68
N LEU A 249 0.45 24.65 5.79
CA LEU A 249 -0.42 25.80 5.99
C LEU A 249 -1.86 25.52 5.53
N ALA A 250 -2.06 24.62 4.55
CA ALA A 250 -3.38 24.25 4.04
C ALA A 250 -4.22 23.51 5.09
N ASP A 251 -3.60 22.67 5.93
CA ASP A 251 -4.29 22.00 7.05
C ASP A 251 -4.79 22.97 8.13
N LYS A 252 -4.16 24.14 8.26
CA LYS A 252 -4.54 25.16 9.27
C LYS A 252 -5.63 26.09 8.76
N PHE A 253 -5.82 26.19 7.45
CA PHE A 253 -6.76 27.09 6.80
C PHE A 253 -7.57 26.34 5.76
N THR A 254 -8.39 25.39 6.21
CA THR A 254 -9.25 24.54 5.36
C THR A 254 -10.32 25.32 4.58
N SER A 255 -10.62 26.55 4.99
CA SER A 255 -11.57 27.46 4.33
C SER A 255 -10.91 28.38 3.29
N ALA A 256 -9.58 28.44 3.24
CA ALA A 256 -8.86 29.29 2.29
C ALA A 256 -8.70 28.54 0.95
N PRO A 257 -8.90 29.22 -0.19
CA PRO A 257 -8.67 28.62 -1.51
C PRO A 257 -7.21 28.18 -1.67
N PRO A 258 -6.95 27.10 -2.45
CA PRO A 258 -5.60 26.56 -2.61
C PRO A 258 -4.64 27.61 -3.17
N LYS A 259 -3.38 27.58 -2.73
CA LYS A 259 -2.36 28.51 -3.20
C LYS A 259 -2.15 28.32 -4.70
N ILE A 260 -2.37 29.40 -5.45
CA ILE A 260 -2.07 29.45 -6.88
C ILE A 260 -0.55 29.62 -7.01
N GLN A 261 0.11 28.65 -7.64
CA GLN A 261 1.53 28.75 -7.97
C GLN A 261 1.70 29.78 -9.10
N LEU A 262 2.15 30.98 -8.76
CA LEU A 262 2.37 32.08 -9.71
C LEU A 262 3.60 31.88 -10.61
N CYS A 263 4.48 30.95 -10.25
CA CYS A 263 5.67 30.58 -11.01
C CYS A 263 5.75 29.06 -11.14
N SER A 264 6.26 28.57 -12.26
CA SER A 264 6.42 27.13 -12.48
C SER A 264 7.40 26.54 -11.45
N LYS A 265 7.17 25.31 -10.98
CA LYS A 265 8.11 24.58 -10.12
C LYS A 265 9.52 24.47 -10.73
N TYR A 266 9.62 24.61 -12.05
CA TYR A 266 10.87 24.58 -12.82
C TYR A 266 11.47 25.97 -13.08
N GLU A 267 10.76 27.05 -12.73
CA GLU A 267 11.21 28.44 -12.95
C GLU A 267 12.28 28.87 -11.94
N ARG A 268 12.32 28.20 -10.78
CA ARG A 268 13.32 28.41 -9.73
C ARG A 268 14.52 27.48 -9.90
N HIS A 269 15.03 27.35 -11.11
CA HIS A 269 16.38 26.82 -11.29
C HIS A 269 17.35 27.99 -11.21
N THR A 270 18.13 28.06 -10.12
CA THR A 270 19.19 29.06 -10.00
C THR A 270 20.16 28.84 -11.15
N ASP A 271 20.20 29.77 -12.09
CA ASP A 271 21.07 29.67 -13.25
C ASP A 271 22.54 29.71 -12.80
N HIS A 272 23.20 28.56 -12.86
CA HIS A 272 24.61 28.41 -12.51
C HIS A 272 25.56 28.91 -13.62
N ARG A 273 25.03 29.33 -14.77
CA ARG A 273 25.83 29.86 -15.89
C ARG A 273 26.47 31.20 -15.54
N SER A 274 27.70 31.40 -16.02
CA SER A 274 28.41 32.65 -15.83
C SER A 274 27.70 33.80 -16.56
N TYR A 275 27.98 35.06 -16.18
CA TYR A 275 27.36 36.22 -16.84
C TYR A 275 27.55 36.20 -18.37
N LYS A 276 28.72 35.77 -18.84
CA LYS A 276 29.03 35.67 -20.27
C LYS A 276 28.17 34.61 -20.98
N GLU A 277 27.99 33.45 -20.37
CA GLU A 277 27.15 32.37 -20.91
C GLU A 277 25.66 32.75 -20.96
N ARG A 278 25.18 33.48 -19.97
CA ARG A 278 23.82 34.03 -19.98
C ARG A 278 23.62 35.04 -21.11
N MET A 279 24.57 35.94 -21.32
CA MET A 279 24.52 36.92 -22.41
C MET A 279 24.43 36.25 -23.79
N VAL A 280 25.24 35.22 -24.04
CA VAL A 280 25.21 34.45 -25.29
C VAL A 280 23.84 33.81 -25.52
N LEU A 281 23.25 33.23 -24.49
CA LEU A 281 21.91 32.65 -24.57
C LEU A 281 20.81 33.66 -24.87
N PHE A 282 20.88 34.86 -24.27
CA PHE A 282 19.91 35.91 -24.56
C PHE A 282 20.09 36.48 -25.97
N GLU A 283 21.33 36.59 -26.45
CA GLU A 283 21.62 36.97 -27.84
C GLU A 283 21.15 35.90 -28.84
N ASP A 284 21.30 34.62 -28.51
CA ASP A 284 20.83 33.51 -29.34
C ASP A 284 19.29 33.39 -29.35
N LEU A 285 18.64 33.65 -28.21
CA LEU A 285 17.17 33.64 -28.12
C LEU A 285 16.53 34.86 -28.78
N ALA A 286 17.26 35.98 -28.88
CA ALA A 286 16.83 37.18 -29.59
C ALA A 286 16.95 37.06 -31.12
N LYS A 287 17.61 36.02 -31.65
CA LYS A 287 17.64 35.74 -33.09
C LYS A 287 16.30 35.16 -33.50
N GLU A 288 15.68 35.75 -34.52
CA GLU A 288 14.43 35.21 -35.07
C GLU A 288 14.66 33.78 -35.56
N PRO A 289 13.74 32.84 -35.25
CA PRO A 289 13.87 31.47 -35.70
C PRO A 289 13.86 31.45 -37.24
N PRO A 290 14.68 30.58 -37.87
CA PRO A 290 14.70 30.47 -39.31
C PRO A 290 13.30 30.11 -39.82
N PRO A 291 12.87 30.70 -40.96
CA PRO A 291 11.56 30.40 -41.52
C PRO A 291 11.43 28.90 -41.80
N PRO A 292 10.28 28.29 -41.51
CA PRO A 292 10.09 26.85 -41.66
C PRO A 292 10.32 26.42 -43.12
N GLU A 293 11.15 25.40 -43.32
CA GLU A 293 11.43 24.85 -44.65
C GLU A 293 10.16 24.20 -45.22
N LEU A 294 9.61 24.81 -46.27
CA LEU A 294 8.46 24.28 -47.00
C LEU A 294 8.90 23.12 -47.89
N ILE A 295 8.78 21.90 -47.39
CA ILE A 295 8.99 20.67 -48.17
C ILE A 295 7.89 20.58 -49.24
N ARG A 296 8.20 20.96 -50.48
CA ARG A 296 7.29 20.77 -51.61
C ARG A 296 7.26 19.29 -51.96
N VAL A 297 6.20 18.60 -51.56
CA VAL A 297 5.90 17.25 -52.02
C VAL A 297 5.56 17.31 -53.51
N SER A 298 6.51 16.94 -54.38
CA SER A 298 6.26 16.82 -55.81
C SER A 298 5.33 15.64 -56.05
N LYS A 299 4.11 15.95 -56.51
CA LYS A 299 3.10 14.97 -56.90
C LYS A 299 3.58 14.30 -58.20
N THR A 300 4.08 13.08 -58.13
CA THR A 300 4.39 12.26 -59.30
C THR A 300 3.09 11.93 -60.03
N VAL A 301 2.94 12.51 -61.22
CA VAL A 301 1.82 12.21 -62.13
C VAL A 301 2.09 10.84 -62.75
N SER A 302 1.27 9.86 -62.39
CA SER A 302 1.22 8.55 -63.03
C SER A 302 0.73 8.70 -64.47
N GLN A 303 1.62 8.57 -65.46
CA GLN A 303 1.23 8.33 -66.84
C GLN A 303 0.83 6.85 -67.00
N SER A 304 -0.40 6.59 -67.45
CA SER A 304 -0.84 5.29 -67.95
C SER A 304 -0.20 4.99 -69.32
N PRO A 305 0.23 3.75 -69.61
CA PRO A 305 0.90 3.43 -70.87
C PRO A 305 -0.13 3.33 -72.01
N GLY A 306 0.14 4.06 -73.08
CA GLY A 306 -0.58 4.00 -74.35
C GLY A 306 -0.33 2.69 -75.09
N ALA A 307 -1.37 2.23 -75.78
CA ALA A 307 -1.34 1.10 -76.69
C ALA A 307 -0.65 1.49 -78.01
N GLU A 308 0.36 0.73 -78.42
CA GLU A 308 0.83 0.66 -79.81
C GLU A 308 1.05 -0.82 -80.17
N THR A 309 0.18 -1.31 -81.04
CA THR A 309 0.32 -2.55 -81.79
C THR A 309 1.24 -2.31 -82.98
N ALA A 310 2.24 -3.18 -83.13
CA ALA A 310 3.19 -3.20 -84.23
C ALA A 310 2.56 -3.69 -85.55
N GLU A 311 2.98 -3.07 -86.64
CA GLU A 311 3.13 -3.68 -87.97
C GLU A 311 4.59 -3.47 -88.42
#